data_AF-A0A1A8MRK0-F1
#
_entry.id   AF-A0A1A8MRK0-F1
#
_cell.length_a   1.000
_cell.length_b   1.000
_cell.length_c   1.000
_cell.angle_alpha   90.00
_cell.angle_beta   90.00
_cell.angle_gamma   90.00
#
_symmetry.space_group_name_H-M   'P 1'
#
loop_
_entity.id
_entity.type
_entity.pdbx_description
1 polymer ?
#
loop_
_entity_poly.entity_id
_entity_poly.type
_entity_poly.pdbx_seq_one_letter_code
_entity_poly.pdbx_strand_id
1 'polypeptide(L)'
;WNKDICNHFWFCCKSANTYDEFFDMWIGLLHHVTGEHEWSLDACQHDPLLSDREKDWIQKGSTPHKALSDIILSERWLKEVPKYLKFRSTANLEAFHNHLLMYASKRFSYIPPVYEARILLAALDYNHHSHREVKRRADGSIQYHKIFNKKSRCWRLYSE
;
A
#
# COMPACT_ATOMS: atom_id res chain seq x y z
N TRP A 1 -0.96 -6.72 -14.52
CA TRP A 1 0.51 -6.65 -14.42
C TRP A 1 1.05 -5.25 -14.21
N ASN A 2 1.09 -4.33 -15.18
CA ASN A 2 1.77 -3.02 -15.00
C ASN A 2 1.43 -2.30 -13.68
N LYS A 3 0.13 -2.13 -13.37
CA LYS A 3 -0.31 -1.52 -12.12
C LYS A 3 0.14 -2.30 -10.87
N ASP A 4 0.12 -3.62 -10.95
CA ASP A 4 0.50 -4.51 -9.84
C ASP A 4 2.01 -4.44 -9.60
N ILE A 5 2.81 -4.39 -10.67
CA ILE A 5 4.26 -4.21 -10.65
C ILE A 5 4.62 -2.85 -10.04
N CYS A 6 3.95 -1.76 -10.46
CA CYS A 6 4.18 -0.45 -9.85
C CYS A 6 3.78 -0.42 -8.37
N ASN A 7 2.68 -1.08 -7.99
CA ASN A 7 2.28 -1.17 -6.58
C ASN A 7 3.30 -1.98 -5.77
N HIS A 8 3.81 -3.09 -6.32
CA HIS A 8 4.85 -3.90 -5.71
C HIS A 8 6.13 -3.09 -5.48
N PHE A 9 6.55 -2.28 -6.45
CA PHE A 9 7.67 -1.36 -6.28
C PHE A 9 7.50 -0.46 -5.06
N TRP A 10 6.34 0.21 -4.94
CA TRP A 10 6.07 1.07 -3.79
C TRP A 10 5.94 0.31 -2.47
N PHE A 11 5.45 -0.93 -2.52
CA PHE A 11 5.46 -1.82 -1.36
C PHE A 11 6.89 -2.16 -0.93
N CYS A 12 7.77 -2.57 -1.85
CA CYS A 12 9.19 -2.82 -1.56
C CYS A 12 9.84 -1.58 -0.94
N CYS A 13 9.65 -0.39 -1.54
CA CYS A 13 10.22 0.84 -0.99
C CYS A 13 9.68 1.20 0.40
N LYS A 14 8.46 0.76 0.75
CA LYS A 14 7.82 1.05 2.03
C LYS A 14 8.31 0.10 3.12
N SER A 15 8.49 -1.16 2.76
CA SER A 15 8.77 -2.25 3.69
C SER A 15 10.27 -2.45 3.94
N ALA A 16 11.11 -2.22 2.93
CA ALA A 16 12.55 -2.39 3.05
C ALA A 16 13.20 -1.25 3.84
N ASN A 17 14.10 -1.60 4.76
CA ASN A 17 14.93 -0.67 5.51
C ASN A 17 16.29 -0.44 4.83
N THR A 18 16.74 -1.39 4.04
CA THR A 18 18.02 -1.36 3.33
C THR A 18 17.83 -1.55 1.82
N TYR A 19 18.87 -1.22 1.04
CA TYR A 19 18.87 -1.47 -0.39
C TYR A 19 18.82 -2.97 -0.71
N ASP A 20 19.54 -3.79 0.08
CA ASP A 20 19.60 -5.23 -0.12
C ASP A 20 18.22 -5.88 0.12
N GLU A 21 17.53 -5.50 1.22
CA GLU A 21 16.15 -5.93 1.47
C GLU A 21 15.21 -5.54 0.33
N PHE A 22 15.34 -4.31 -0.19
CA PHE A 22 14.55 -3.88 -1.35
C PHE A 22 14.83 -4.76 -2.56
N PHE A 23 16.11 -5.04 -2.83
CA PHE A 23 16.53 -5.77 -4.01
C PHE A 23 16.01 -7.21 -3.99
N ASP A 24 16.07 -7.88 -2.85
CA ASP A 24 15.54 -9.22 -2.64
C ASP A 24 14.02 -9.25 -2.91
N MET A 25 13.28 -8.34 -2.29
CA MET A 25 11.83 -8.21 -2.51
C MET A 25 11.49 -7.87 -3.98
N TRP A 26 12.31 -7.03 -4.63
CA TRP A 26 12.10 -6.58 -6.00
C TRP A 26 12.38 -7.68 -7.02
N ILE A 27 13.42 -8.49 -6.83
CA ILE A 27 13.69 -9.67 -7.65
C ILE A 27 12.61 -10.74 -7.49
N GLY A 28 12.07 -10.92 -6.28
CA GLY A 28 10.96 -11.85 -6.03
C GLY A 28 9.76 -11.64 -6.94
N LEU A 29 9.58 -10.42 -7.49
CA LEU A 29 8.56 -10.13 -8.49
C LEU A 29 8.67 -11.01 -9.75
N LEU A 30 9.88 -11.39 -10.18
CA LEU A 30 10.09 -12.27 -11.34
C LEU A 30 9.51 -13.66 -11.12
N HIS A 31 9.61 -14.18 -9.90
CA HIS A 31 8.95 -15.44 -9.52
C HIS A 31 7.43 -15.23 -9.45
N HIS A 32 7.00 -14.19 -8.74
CA HIS A 32 5.58 -13.88 -8.52
C HIS A 32 4.80 -13.75 -9.83
N VAL A 33 5.31 -13.05 -10.85
CA VAL A 33 4.56 -12.87 -12.11
C VAL A 33 4.35 -14.16 -12.90
N THR A 34 5.15 -15.20 -12.60
CA THR A 34 5.05 -16.53 -13.21
C THR A 34 4.20 -17.51 -12.39
N GLY A 35 3.65 -17.08 -11.26
CA GLY A 35 2.89 -17.92 -10.33
C GLY A 35 3.76 -18.76 -9.39
N GLU A 36 5.08 -18.52 -9.38
CA GLU A 36 6.01 -19.12 -8.45
C GLU A 36 6.03 -18.25 -7.17
N HIS A 37 5.33 -18.72 -6.12
CA HIS A 37 5.15 -17.96 -4.87
C HIS A 37 6.11 -18.36 -3.74
N GLU A 38 6.81 -19.49 -3.91
CA GLU A 38 7.83 -20.02 -3.00
C GLU A 38 9.05 -20.40 -3.84
N TRP A 39 10.25 -20.05 -3.38
CA TRP A 39 11.52 -20.40 -4.02
C TRP A 39 12.59 -20.66 -2.96
N SER A 40 13.79 -21.04 -3.38
CA SER A 40 14.80 -21.68 -2.52
C SER A 40 15.13 -20.97 -1.21
N LEU A 41 14.99 -19.64 -1.13
CA LEU A 41 15.41 -18.84 0.02
C LEU A 41 14.35 -17.84 0.51
N ASP A 42 13.20 -17.73 -0.17
CA ASP A 42 12.19 -16.72 0.17
C ASP A 42 10.81 -17.07 -0.44
N ALA A 43 9.79 -16.30 -0.09
CA ALA A 43 8.43 -16.45 -0.58
C ALA A 43 7.72 -15.09 -0.69
N CYS A 44 6.58 -15.08 -1.39
CA CYS A 44 5.75 -13.87 -1.46
C CYS A 44 5.24 -13.44 -0.08
N GLN A 45 5.43 -12.16 0.26
CA GLN A 45 4.97 -11.56 1.53
C GLN A 45 3.50 -11.13 1.49
N HIS A 46 2.60 -12.06 1.18
CA HIS A 46 1.15 -11.81 1.21
C HIS A 46 0.38 -13.06 1.64
N ASP A 47 -0.82 -12.86 2.16
CA ASP A 47 -1.76 -13.96 2.44
C ASP A 47 -2.08 -14.75 1.16
N PRO A 48 -2.55 -16.02 1.28
CA PRO A 48 -2.93 -16.82 0.12
C PRO A 48 -3.84 -16.06 -0.84
N LEU A 49 -3.50 -16.10 -2.13
CA LEU A 49 -4.34 -15.49 -3.15
C LEU A 49 -5.69 -16.22 -3.16
N LEU A 50 -6.78 -15.45 -3.16
CA LEU A 50 -8.10 -16.02 -3.37
C LEU A 50 -8.14 -16.72 -4.74
N SER A 51 -8.79 -17.87 -4.80
CA SER A 51 -8.81 -18.78 -5.96
C SER A 51 -9.36 -18.17 -7.25
N ASP A 52 -10.06 -17.03 -7.16
CA ASP A 52 -10.77 -16.40 -8.26
C ASP A 52 -9.94 -15.29 -8.93
N ARG A 53 -8.69 -15.62 -9.29
CA ARG A 53 -7.78 -14.66 -9.91
C ARG A 53 -8.08 -14.51 -11.40
N GLU A 54 -8.64 -13.37 -11.78
CA GLU A 54 -8.96 -13.03 -13.18
C GLU A 54 -7.73 -12.75 -14.08
N LYS A 55 -6.50 -12.74 -13.54
CA LYS A 55 -5.30 -12.33 -14.28
C LYS A 55 -4.44 -13.53 -14.68
N ASP A 56 -4.15 -13.64 -15.97
CA ASP A 56 -3.22 -14.65 -16.49
C ASP A 56 -1.80 -14.44 -15.98
N TRP A 57 -1.07 -15.53 -15.75
CA TRP A 57 0.35 -15.50 -15.41
C TRP A 57 1.21 -15.16 -16.63
N ILE A 58 2.34 -14.50 -16.39
CA ILE A 58 3.34 -14.29 -17.44
C ILE A 58 4.11 -15.60 -17.59
N GLN A 59 4.13 -16.17 -18.80
CA GLN A 59 4.89 -17.38 -19.06
C GLN A 59 6.40 -17.12 -18.85
N LYS A 60 7.05 -17.96 -18.04
CA LYS A 60 8.50 -17.88 -17.77
C LYS A 60 9.29 -17.96 -19.09
N GLY A 61 10.22 -17.04 -19.28
CA GLY A 61 11.06 -16.97 -20.49
C GLY A 61 10.39 -16.39 -21.74
N SER A 62 9.10 -16.03 -21.68
CA SER A 62 8.41 -15.29 -22.75
C SER A 62 9.01 -13.89 -22.96
N THR A 63 8.69 -13.25 -24.10
CA THR A 63 9.14 -11.88 -24.38
C THR A 63 8.75 -10.87 -23.28
N PRO A 64 7.50 -10.88 -22.75
CA PRO A 64 7.15 -10.00 -21.63
C PRO A 64 7.93 -10.30 -20.35
N HIS A 65 8.21 -11.58 -20.05
CA HIS A 65 9.03 -11.96 -18.89
C HIS A 65 10.45 -11.44 -19.01
N LYS A 66 11.10 -11.62 -20.17
CA LYS A 66 12.46 -11.12 -20.44
C LYS A 66 12.52 -9.59 -20.35
N ALA A 67 11.57 -8.90 -20.97
CA ALA A 67 11.50 -7.44 -20.90
C ALA A 67 11.34 -6.95 -19.45
N LEU A 68 10.58 -7.66 -18.61
CA LEU A 68 10.48 -7.36 -17.19
C LEU A 68 11.79 -7.64 -16.44
N SER A 69 12.45 -8.76 -16.72
CA SER A 69 13.77 -9.07 -16.16
C SER A 69 14.80 -7.99 -16.48
N ASP A 70 14.83 -7.50 -17.72
CA ASP A 70 15.76 -6.43 -18.14
C ASP A 70 15.51 -5.13 -17.35
N ILE A 71 14.26 -4.81 -17.04
CA ILE A 71 13.90 -3.64 -16.23
C ILE A 71 14.29 -3.85 -14.76
N ILE A 72 13.91 -5.00 -14.19
CA ILE A 72 14.14 -5.31 -12.76
C ILE A 72 15.63 -5.36 -12.45
N LEU A 73 16.43 -5.95 -13.34
CA LEU A 73 17.87 -6.15 -13.18
C LEU A 73 18.71 -5.02 -13.80
N SER A 74 18.09 -3.97 -14.32
CA SER A 74 18.81 -2.85 -14.94
C SER A 74 19.69 -2.13 -13.92
N GLU A 75 21.01 -2.23 -14.06
CA GLU A 75 21.97 -1.56 -13.17
C GLU A 75 21.75 -0.04 -13.11
N ARG A 76 21.41 0.58 -14.26
CA ARG A 76 21.11 2.01 -14.33
C ARG A 76 19.87 2.38 -13.50
N TRP A 77 18.83 1.55 -13.55
CA TRP A 77 17.62 1.76 -12.75
C TRP A 77 17.90 1.55 -11.26
N LEU A 78 18.59 0.46 -10.92
CA LEU A 78 18.90 0.08 -9.55
C LEU A 78 19.73 1.15 -8.82
N LYS A 79 20.62 1.86 -9.52
CA LYS A 79 21.36 3.03 -8.97
C LYS A 79 20.45 4.19 -8.55
N GLU A 80 19.25 4.30 -9.12
CA GLU A 80 18.30 5.37 -8.81
C GLU A 80 17.36 5.00 -7.65
N VAL A 81 17.18 3.71 -7.35
CA VAL A 81 16.30 3.19 -6.30
C VAL A 81 16.54 3.81 -4.92
N PRO A 82 17.79 4.05 -4.44
CA PRO A 82 18.02 4.63 -3.12
C PRO A 82 17.33 5.99 -2.90
N LYS A 83 17.01 6.72 -3.97
CA LYS A 83 16.25 7.98 -3.92
C LYS A 83 14.81 7.76 -3.47
N TYR A 84 14.24 6.57 -3.72
CA TYR A 84 12.87 6.21 -3.41
C TYR A 84 12.72 5.50 -2.06
N LEU A 85 13.75 4.82 -1.55
CA LEU A 85 13.68 4.14 -0.24
C LEU A 85 13.40 5.09 0.93
N LYS A 86 13.70 6.38 0.77
CA LYS A 86 13.43 7.41 1.77
C LYS A 86 12.07 8.10 1.58
N PHE A 87 11.20 7.57 0.72
CA PHE A 87 9.91 8.20 0.51
C PHE A 87 9.09 8.23 1.80
N ARG A 88 8.31 9.29 1.97
CA ARG A 88 7.37 9.44 3.08
C ARG A 88 5.98 9.52 2.49
N SER A 89 5.12 8.56 2.82
CA SER A 89 3.72 8.64 2.47
C SER A 89 3.03 9.68 3.35
N THR A 90 2.23 10.56 2.75
CA THR A 90 1.38 11.51 3.47
C THR A 90 0.04 10.89 3.88
N ALA A 91 -0.23 9.62 3.59
CA ALA A 91 -1.54 9.00 3.81
C ALA A 91 -2.04 9.12 5.26
N ASN A 92 -1.19 8.82 6.24
CA ASN A 92 -1.57 8.94 7.67
C ASN A 92 -1.77 10.40 8.08
N LEU A 93 -0.95 11.30 7.52
CA LEU A 93 -1.09 12.74 7.77
C LEU A 93 -2.39 13.28 7.17
N GLU A 94 -2.76 12.83 5.96
CA GLU A 94 -4.02 13.16 5.30
C GLU A 94 -5.23 12.61 6.08
N ALA A 95 -5.14 11.37 6.57
CA ALA A 95 -6.17 10.77 7.42
C ALA A 95 -6.38 11.59 8.71
N PHE A 96 -5.30 11.96 9.39
CA PHE A 96 -5.36 12.83 10.56
C PHE A 96 -5.95 14.20 10.25
N HIS A 97 -5.53 14.84 9.15
CA HIS A 97 -6.09 16.13 8.73
C HIS A 97 -7.60 16.04 8.42
N ASN A 98 -8.05 14.97 7.77
CA ASN A 98 -9.48 14.76 7.53
C ASN A 98 -10.24 14.62 8.85
N HIS A 99 -9.66 13.95 9.85
CA HIS A 99 -10.24 13.85 11.20
C HIS A 99 -10.31 15.21 11.90
N LEU A 100 -9.24 16.01 11.83
CA LEU A 100 -9.23 17.38 12.35
C LEU A 100 -10.36 18.23 11.75
N LEU A 101 -10.63 18.08 10.44
CA LEU A 101 -11.69 18.83 9.77
C LEU A 101 -13.11 18.50 10.26
N MET A 102 -13.32 17.33 10.86
CA MET A 102 -14.59 16.97 11.50
C MET A 102 -14.86 17.80 12.75
N TYR A 103 -13.81 18.12 13.51
CA TYR A 103 -13.88 18.91 14.75
C TYR A 103 -13.71 20.40 14.52
N ALA A 104 -12.87 20.79 13.55
CA ALA A 104 -12.49 22.17 13.25
C ALA A 104 -12.61 22.44 11.75
N SER A 105 -13.83 22.39 11.23
CA SER A 105 -14.11 22.65 9.81
C SER A 105 -13.66 24.05 9.41
N LYS A 106 -12.96 24.14 8.27
CA LYS A 106 -12.49 25.40 7.65
C LYS A 106 -13.60 26.37 7.25
N ARG A 107 -14.87 25.95 7.32
CA ARG A 107 -16.05 26.76 6.96
C ARG A 107 -16.52 27.68 8.08
N PHE A 108 -16.00 27.51 9.29
CA PHE A 108 -16.38 28.29 10.46
C PHE A 108 -15.15 29.01 11.02
N SER A 109 -15.38 30.21 11.55
CA SER A 109 -14.38 30.96 12.31
C SER A 109 -14.47 30.56 13.78
N TYR A 110 -13.33 30.26 14.39
CA TYR A 110 -13.24 29.94 15.81
C TYR A 110 -12.32 30.95 16.49
N ILE A 111 -12.66 31.34 17.71
CA ILE A 111 -11.71 32.05 18.56
C ILE A 111 -10.57 31.11 18.97
N PRO A 112 -9.34 31.60 19.19
CA PRO A 112 -8.17 30.74 19.40
C PRO A 112 -8.34 29.66 20.49
N PRO A 113 -8.91 29.95 21.68
CA PRO A 113 -9.09 28.92 22.71
C PRO A 113 -10.06 27.80 22.30
N VAL A 114 -11.10 28.12 21.53
CA VAL A 114 -12.07 27.13 21.03
C VAL A 114 -11.45 26.28 19.94
N TYR A 115 -10.65 26.87 19.05
CA TYR A 115 -9.92 26.13 18.03
C TYR A 115 -8.94 25.15 18.67
N GLU A 116 -8.14 25.62 19.63
CA GLU A 116 -7.18 24.79 20.36
C GLU A 116 -7.86 23.59 21.03
N ALA A 117 -8.93 23.82 21.79
CA ALA A 117 -9.68 22.74 22.43
C ALA A 117 -10.22 21.70 21.42
N ARG A 118 -10.71 22.15 20.25
CA ARG A 118 -11.21 21.25 19.19
C ARG A 118 -10.10 20.42 18.55
N ILE A 119 -8.92 21.02 18.31
CA ILE A 119 -7.78 20.29 17.76
C ILE A 119 -7.28 19.24 18.76
N LEU A 120 -7.21 19.57 20.05
CA LEU A 120 -6.84 18.60 21.10
C LEU A 120 -7.84 17.44 21.20
N LEU A 121 -9.14 17.72 21.15
CA LEU A 121 -10.18 16.68 21.13
C LEU A 121 -10.07 15.78 19.91
N ALA A 122 -9.84 16.35 18.73
CA ALA A 122 -9.64 15.59 17.50
C ALA A 122 -8.39 14.70 17.59
N ALA A 123 -7.29 15.18 18.18
CA ALA A 123 -6.08 14.40 18.38
C ALA A 123 -6.29 13.23 19.36
N LEU A 124 -6.98 13.47 20.49
CA LEU A 124 -7.34 12.43 21.45
C LEU A 124 -8.19 11.34 20.79
N ASP A 125 -9.23 11.75 20.06
CA ASP A 125 -10.14 10.84 19.38
C ASP A 125 -9.45 10.06 18.25
N TYR A 126 -8.60 10.72 17.46
CA TYR A 126 -7.80 10.05 16.42
C TYR A 126 -6.86 9.02 17.04
N ASN A 127 -6.14 9.36 18.12
CA ASN A 127 -5.21 8.45 18.78
C ASN A 127 -5.93 7.25 19.39
N HIS A 128 -7.12 7.46 19.97
CA HIS A 128 -7.97 6.37 20.47
C HIS A 128 -8.37 5.38 19.36
N HIS A 129 -8.59 5.89 18.13
CA HIS A 129 -9.03 5.07 17.00
C HIS A 129 -7.90 4.58 16.07
N SER A 130 -6.68 5.09 16.19
CA SER A 130 -5.56 4.80 15.27
C SER A 130 -5.12 3.33 15.22
N HIS A 131 -5.45 2.56 16.27
CA HIS A 131 -5.09 1.15 16.40
C HIS A 131 -6.30 0.24 16.51
N ARG A 132 -7.47 0.72 16.09
CA ARG A 132 -8.69 -0.08 16.11
C ARG A 132 -8.50 -1.29 15.19
N GLU A 133 -8.81 -2.47 15.72
CA GLU A 133 -8.81 -3.68 14.90
C GLU A 133 -9.89 -3.59 13.82
N VAL A 134 -9.58 -4.18 12.66
CA VAL A 134 -10.54 -4.31 11.57
C VAL A 134 -11.81 -5.00 12.05
N LYS A 135 -12.95 -4.48 11.62
CA LYS A 135 -14.25 -5.02 11.99
C LYS A 135 -14.40 -6.45 11.45
N ARG A 136 -14.71 -7.38 12.34
CA ARG A 136 -14.95 -8.79 12.00
C ARG A 136 -16.43 -9.12 12.04
N ARG A 137 -16.84 -10.07 11.19
CA ARG A 137 -18.17 -10.70 11.21
C ARG A 137 -18.24 -11.73 12.34
N ALA A 138 -19.44 -12.25 12.59
CA ALA A 138 -19.66 -13.29 13.60
C ALA A 138 -18.85 -14.59 13.33
N ASP A 139 -18.50 -14.85 12.08
CA ASP A 139 -17.68 -15.99 11.65
C ASP A 139 -16.16 -15.72 11.74
N GLY A 140 -15.74 -14.55 12.22
CA GLY A 140 -14.33 -14.15 12.34
C GLY A 140 -13.71 -13.54 11.07
N SER A 141 -14.41 -13.56 9.93
CA SER A 141 -13.93 -12.96 8.68
C SER A 141 -13.95 -11.42 8.73
N ILE A 142 -13.01 -10.78 8.02
CA ILE A 142 -12.91 -9.32 7.96
C ILE A 142 -14.08 -8.75 7.15
N GLN A 143 -14.72 -7.72 7.69
CA GLN A 143 -15.76 -6.98 6.98
C GLN A 143 -15.12 -5.94 6.06
N TYR A 144 -15.43 -6.02 4.76
CA TYR A 144 -15.02 -5.04 3.77
C TYR A 144 -16.21 -4.20 3.29
N HIS A 145 -15.95 -2.95 2.95
CA HIS A 145 -16.87 -2.05 2.25
C HIS A 145 -16.28 -1.59 0.93
N LYS A 146 -17.15 -1.43 -0.08
CA LYS A 146 -16.78 -1.00 -1.42
C LYS A 146 -16.88 0.52 -1.53
N ILE A 147 -15.78 1.17 -1.88
CA ILE A 147 -15.73 2.61 -2.17
C ILE A 147 -15.36 2.81 -3.64
N PHE A 148 -16.16 3.59 -4.36
CA PHE A 148 -15.89 3.94 -5.75
C PHE A 148 -14.89 5.10 -5.83
N ASN A 149 -13.71 4.86 -6.40
CA ASN A 149 -12.75 5.92 -6.65
C ASN A 149 -13.09 6.61 -7.98
N LYS A 150 -13.61 7.84 -7.91
CA LYS A 150 -14.00 8.62 -9.09
C LYS A 150 -12.83 8.91 -10.04
N LYS A 151 -11.62 9.13 -9.50
CA LYS A 151 -10.42 9.45 -10.30
C LYS A 151 -9.96 8.25 -11.13
N SER A 152 -9.93 7.06 -10.53
CA SER A 152 -9.52 5.84 -11.23
C SER A 152 -10.69 5.05 -11.84
N ARG A 153 -11.93 5.54 -11.71
CA ARG A 153 -13.17 4.90 -12.16
C ARG A 153 -13.29 3.42 -11.78
N CYS A 154 -12.81 3.06 -10.60
CA CYS A 154 -12.78 1.66 -10.16
C CYS A 154 -13.26 1.54 -8.70
N TRP A 155 -13.87 0.40 -8.39
CA TRP A 155 -14.20 0.03 -7.02
C TRP A 155 -12.95 -0.42 -6.28
N ARG A 156 -12.83 -0.06 -5.00
CA ARG A 156 -11.82 -0.56 -4.09
C ARG A 156 -12.48 -1.07 -2.82
N LEU A 157 -11.94 -2.16 -2.28
CA LEU A 157 -12.34 -2.70 -1.00
C LEU A 157 -11.49 -2.06 0.09
N TYR A 158 -12.14 -1.66 1.17
CA TYR A 158 -11.51 -1.16 2.38
C TYR A 158 -12.04 -1.96 3.57
N SER A 159 -11.18 -2.20 4.54
CA SER A 159 -11.55 -2.73 5.87
C SER A 159 -11.34 -1.61 6.88
N GLU A 160 -12.40 -1.21 7.57
CA GLU A 160 -12.40 -0.32 8.74
C GLU A 160 -12.34 -1.12 10.04
#